data_AF-J1T9Y2-F1
#
_entry.id   AF-J1T9Y2-F1
#
_cell.length_a   1.000
_cell.length_b   1.000
_cell.length_c   1.000
_cell.angle_alpha   90.00
_cell.angle_beta   90.00
_cell.angle_gamma   90.00
#
_symmetry.space_group_name_H-M   'P 1'
#
loop_
_entity.id
_entity.type
_entity.pdbx_description
1 polymer ?
#
loop_
_entity_poly.entity_id
_entity_poly.type
_entity_poly.pdbx_seq_one_letter_code
_entity_poly.pdbx_strand_id
1 'polypeptide(L)'
;MGGPHPTLDVTTVDDGVWRVELGNPRQTERAGFVEGVAKPGDQVIALGNRSQDRTEKRLKAVRITIGEKRYDIYPERIQTN
;
A
#
# COMPACT_ATOMS: atom_id res chain seq x y z
N MET A 1 -7.76 -9.94 17.05
CA MET A 1 -7.05 -8.71 17.49
C MET A 1 -5.96 -8.43 16.48
N GLY A 2 -5.92 -7.23 15.91
CA GLY A 2 -4.89 -6.79 14.96
C GLY A 2 -4.47 -5.39 15.36
N GLY A 3 -3.16 -5.17 15.46
CA GLY A 3 -2.59 -3.85 15.75
C GLY A 3 -2.93 -2.83 14.66
N PRO A 4 -2.45 -1.58 14.81
CA PRO A 4 -2.66 -0.54 13.81
C PRO A 4 -2.20 -1.02 12.44
N HIS A 5 -2.90 -0.57 11.39
CA HIS A 5 -2.49 -0.86 10.03
C HIS A 5 -1.11 -0.22 9.76
N PRO A 6 -0.14 -0.97 9.21
CA PRO A 6 1.11 -0.38 8.78
C PRO A 6 0.86 0.62 7.65
N THR A 7 1.77 1.59 7.50
CA THR A 7 1.64 2.67 6.53
C THR A 7 2.96 2.90 5.82
N LEU A 8 2.87 3.40 4.58
CA LEU A 8 3.99 3.96 3.82
C LEU A 8 3.63 5.40 3.44
N ASP A 9 4.63 6.27 3.44
CA ASP A 9 4.53 7.59 2.81
C ASP A 9 5.20 7.52 1.44
N VAL A 10 4.42 7.78 0.40
CA VAL A 10 4.87 7.67 -0.99
C VAL A 10 4.78 9.03 -1.65
N THR A 11 5.93 9.55 -2.08
CA THR A 11 5.98 10.77 -2.88
C THR A 11 5.63 10.45 -4.32
N THR A 12 4.65 11.17 -4.85
CA THR A 12 4.34 11.18 -6.28
C THR A 12 5.04 12.36 -6.94
N VAL A 13 5.32 12.26 -8.24
CA VAL A 13 6.05 13.30 -8.98
C VAL A 13 5.30 14.63 -8.98
N ASP A 14 3.98 14.60 -9.20
CA ASP A 14 3.18 15.82 -9.43
C ASP A 14 2.10 16.07 -8.37
N ASP A 15 1.80 15.09 -7.50
CA ASP A 15 0.69 15.17 -6.54
C ASP A 15 1.17 14.99 -5.09
N GLY A 16 2.43 15.34 -4.80
CA GLY A 16 3.00 15.37 -3.45
C GLY A 16 3.00 14.03 -2.72
N VAL A 17 3.02 14.07 -1.39
CA VAL A 17 3.12 12.89 -0.52
C VAL A 17 1.75 12.30 -0.24
N TRP A 18 1.64 11.00 -0.43
CA TRP A 18 0.46 10.20 -0.13
C TRP A 18 0.73 9.23 1.00
N ARG A 19 -0.20 9.17 1.96
CA ARG A 19 -0.22 8.11 2.97
C ARG A 19 -0.91 6.87 2.40
N VAL A 20 -0.12 5.83 2.17
CA VAL A 20 -0.59 4.51 1.76
C VAL A 20 -0.77 3.66 3.01
N GLU A 21 -2.01 3.39 3.37
CA GLU A 21 -2.35 2.49 4.46
C GLU A 21 -2.46 1.05 3.95
N LEU A 22 -1.69 0.15 4.55
CA LEU A 22 -1.68 -1.26 4.21
C LEU A 22 -2.87 -1.99 4.86
N GLY A 23 -2.98 -3.31 4.65
CA GLY A 23 -4.01 -4.11 5.29
C GLY A 23 -3.77 -4.28 6.78
N ASN A 24 -4.58 -5.14 7.41
CA ASN A 24 -4.25 -5.53 8.78
C ASN A 24 -2.85 -6.18 8.84
N PRO A 25 -2.12 -6.08 9.98
CA PRO A 25 -0.75 -6.55 10.07
C PRO A 25 -0.58 -7.99 9.57
N ARG A 26 -1.49 -8.89 9.97
CA ARG A 26 -1.45 -10.31 9.60
C ARG A 26 -1.59 -10.54 8.09
N GLN A 27 -2.45 -9.81 7.39
CA GLN A 27 -2.61 -9.94 5.94
C GLN A 27 -1.43 -9.35 5.19
N THR A 28 -0.91 -8.23 5.69
CA THR A 28 0.28 -7.58 5.13
C THR A 28 1.51 -8.49 5.25
N GLU A 29 1.72 -9.10 6.43
CA GLU A 29 2.74 -10.11 6.67
C GLU A 29 2.55 -11.36 5.80
N ARG A 30 1.32 -11.88 5.68
CA ARG A 30 1.01 -13.05 4.83
C ARG A 30 1.28 -12.80 3.35
N ALA A 31 1.07 -11.58 2.88
CA ALA A 31 1.45 -11.17 1.53
C ALA A 31 2.98 -11.08 1.35
N GLY A 32 3.75 -11.20 2.43
CA GLY A 32 5.21 -11.11 2.44
C GLY A 32 5.73 -9.68 2.46
N PHE A 33 4.86 -8.68 2.69
CA PHE A 33 5.26 -7.28 2.80
C PHE A 33 5.54 -6.96 4.26
N VAL A 34 6.80 -7.13 4.67
CA VAL A 34 7.26 -6.92 6.04
C VAL A 34 8.26 -5.77 6.09
N GLU A 35 8.67 -5.37 7.30
CA GLU A 35 9.69 -4.34 7.48
C GLU A 35 10.96 -4.65 6.66
N GLY A 36 11.55 -3.62 6.04
CA GLY A 36 12.75 -3.74 5.22
C GLY A 36 12.53 -4.19 3.77
N VAL A 37 11.31 -4.64 3.41
CA VAL A 37 10.96 -4.98 2.02
C VAL A 37 10.97 -3.74 1.12
N ALA A 38 10.42 -2.63 1.59
CA ALA A 38 10.49 -1.34 0.93
C ALA A 38 11.38 -0.40 1.76
N LYS A 39 12.19 0.39 1.07
CA LYS A 39 13.13 1.35 1.65
C LYS A 39 12.91 2.74 1.02
N PRO A 40 13.29 3.82 1.71
CA PRO A 40 13.29 5.14 1.11
C PRO A 40 14.08 5.15 -0.21
N GLY A 41 13.47 5.66 -1.27
CA GLY A 41 14.03 5.69 -2.62
C GLY A 41 13.55 4.56 -3.55
N ASP A 42 12.95 3.49 -3.00
CA ASP A 42 12.34 2.45 -3.84
C ASP A 42 11.14 3.00 -4.62
N GLN A 43 11.03 2.62 -5.89
CA GLN A 43 9.81 2.89 -6.64
C GLN A 43 8.69 1.96 -6.17
N VAL A 44 7.60 2.56 -5.68
CA VAL A 44 6.43 1.86 -5.17
C VAL A 44 5.24 2.10 -6.09
N ILE A 45 4.55 1.03 -6.48
CA ILE A 45 3.22 1.11 -7.09
C ILE A 45 2.20 0.58 -6.08
N ALA A 46 1.29 1.45 -5.63
CA ALA A 46 0.20 1.08 -4.73
C ALA A 46 -1.12 1.02 -5.50
N LEU A 47 -1.78 -0.14 -5.46
CA LEU A 47 -3.14 -0.32 -5.96
C LEU A 47 -4.09 -0.37 -4.77
N GLY A 48 -5.18 0.39 -4.82
CA GLY A 48 -6.13 0.45 -3.73
C GLY A 48 -7.22 1.49 -3.90
N ASN A 49 -7.94 1.74 -2.81
CA ASN A 49 -9.04 2.70 -2.77
C ASN A 49 -8.54 4.01 -2.17
N ARG A 50 -8.69 5.11 -2.93
CA ARG A 50 -8.47 6.47 -2.41
C ARG A 50 -9.46 6.78 -1.27
N SER A 51 -9.07 7.66 -0.35
CA SER A 51 -10.02 8.27 0.59
C SER A 51 -11.20 8.89 -0.16
N GLN A 52 -12.39 8.80 0.44
CA GLN A 52 -13.59 9.47 -0.08
C GLN A 52 -13.51 10.98 0.12
N ASP A 53 -12.77 11.44 1.13
CA ASP A 53 -12.40 12.85 1.25
C ASP A 53 -11.30 13.17 0.23
N ARG A 54 -11.65 14.03 -0.75
CA ARG A 54 -10.72 14.42 -1.81
C ARG A 54 -9.60 15.34 -1.34
N THR A 55 -9.75 15.95 -0.17
CA THR A 55 -8.69 16.76 0.44
C THR A 55 -7.60 15.90 1.08
N GLU A 56 -7.89 14.64 1.37
CA GLU A 56 -6.91 13.69 1.88
C GLU A 56 -6.09 13.07 0.75
N LYS A 57 -4.77 13.04 0.93
CA LYS A 57 -3.84 12.24 0.10
C LYS A 57 -3.60 10.89 0.75
N ARG A 58 -4.67 10.09 0.85
CA ARG A 58 -4.66 8.78 1.51
C ARG A 58 -5.24 7.71 0.59
N LEU A 59 -4.61 6.54 0.63
CA LEU A 59 -5.04 5.36 -0.12
C LEU A 59 -4.98 4.13 0.77
N LYS A 60 -6.05 3.32 0.75
CA LYS A 60 -6.09 1.99 1.36
C LYS A 60 -5.63 0.95 0.33
N ALA A 61 -4.41 0.43 0.51
CA ALA A 61 -3.81 -0.51 -0.42
C ALA A 61 -4.42 -1.90 -0.32
N VAL A 62 -4.62 -2.52 -1.49
CA VAL A 62 -4.93 -3.94 -1.65
C VAL A 62 -3.77 -4.71 -2.26
N ARG A 63 -2.85 -4.03 -2.95
CA ARG A 63 -1.58 -4.56 -3.47
C ARG A 63 -0.50 -3.48 -3.40
N ILE A 64 0.71 -3.89 -3.02
CA ILE A 64 1.94 -3.11 -3.21
C ILE A 64 2.81 -3.82 -4.23
N THR A 65 3.47 -3.08 -5.11
CA THR A 65 4.48 -3.61 -6.04
C THR A 65 5.78 -2.85 -5.85
N ILE A 66 6.88 -3.59 -5.66
CA ILE A 66 8.25 -3.08 -5.57
C ILE A 66 9.06 -3.77 -6.67
N GLY A 67 9.58 -3.00 -7.63
CA GLY A 67 10.15 -3.56 -8.85
C GLY A 67 9.14 -4.48 -9.56
N GLU A 68 9.51 -5.73 -9.78
CA GLU A 68 8.66 -6.73 -10.42
C GLU A 68 7.80 -7.54 -9.42
N LYS A 69 8.09 -7.43 -8.11
CA LYS A 69 7.44 -8.25 -7.10
C LYS A 69 6.16 -7.61 -6.60
N ARG A 70 5.07 -8.39 -6.66
CA ARG A 70 3.74 -8.02 -6.17
C ARG A 70 3.49 -8.63 -4.80
N TYR A 71 2.88 -7.82 -3.93
CA TYR A 71 2.49 -8.17 -2.58
C TYR A 71 1.00 -7.95 -2.45
N ASP A 72 0.23 -9.01 -2.66
CA ASP A 72 -1.22 -8.96 -2.71
C ASP A 72 -1.79 -9.13 -1.30
N ILE A 73 -2.12 -8.00 -0.67
CA ILE A 73 -2.59 -7.93 0.72
C ILE A 73 -4.04 -8.45 0.81
N TYR A 74 -4.85 -8.11 -0.18
CA TYR A 74 -6.23 -8.59 -0.37
C TYR A 74 -6.42 -9.04 -1.82
N PRO A 75 -5.88 -10.21 -2.22
CA PRO A 75 -5.97 -10.69 -3.60
C PRO A 75 -7.41 -10.73 -4.12
N GLU A 76 -8.37 -11.08 -3.27
CA GLU A 76 -9.80 -11.16 -3.58
C GLU A 76 -10.44 -9.81 -3.91
N ARG A 77 -9.78 -8.69 -3.61
CA ARG A 77 -10.26 -7.33 -3.90
C ARG A 77 -9.63 -6.72 -5.15
N ILE A 78 -8.74 -7.46 -5.82
CA ILE A 78 -8.04 -7.00 -7.02
C ILE A 78 -8.89 -7.39 -8.22
N GLN A 79 -9.51 -6.40 -8.84
CA GLN A 79 -10.21 -6.60 -10.10
C GLN A 79 -9.19 -6.64 -11.23
N THR A 80 -9.23 -7.70 -12.05
CA THR A 80 -8.53 -7.77 -13.33
C THR A 80 -9.57 -7.57 -14.43
N ASN A 81 -9.35 -6.58 -15.28
CA ASN A 81 -10.15 -6.36 -16.49
C ASN A 81 -9.94 -7.48 -17.51
#